data_AF-A0A8C2VDU7-F1
#
_entry.id   AF-A0A8C2VDU7-F1
#
_cell.length_a   1.000
_cell.length_b   1.000
_cell.length_c   1.000
_cell.angle_alpha   90.00
_cell.angle_beta   90.00
_cell.angle_gamma   90.00
#
_symmetry.space_group_name_H-M   'P 1'
#
loop_
_entity.id
_entity.type
_entity.pdbx_description
1 polymer ?
#
loop_
_entity_poly.entity_id
_entity_poly.type
_entity_poly.pdbx_seq_one_letter_code
_entity_poly.pdbx_strand_id
1 'polypeptide(L)'
;MALPPFFAPARPGLLPPQPPPPAPFGCPPPPLPSPAFPPPLPQRPGPFPGASAPFLQPSLALQPRAPAEASRRREAEADGAAWALLHAQATTLRAELAERLQPLSQAAYLGEARRRLERVRRRRLRLRERAREREAEQEAEAARAAEREQEIDRWRVKCVQEVEEKKREQELKAAADGVLSEVRKKQADTKRMVDILRALEKLRKLRKEAAARKGVCPPASADETFEHHLQRLRKLIKKRSELYEAEERALRVMLEGEQEEERKRELEKKQRKEKEKFLLQKREIESKLFGDPDEFPLAHLLQPFRQYYLQAEHSLPALIQIRHDWDQYLVPADHPKGSSVPQGWVLPPLPSNDIWASAVKLQ
;
A
#
# COMPACT_ATOMS: atom_id res chain seq x y z
N MET A 1 64.32 -40.18 -47.84
CA MET A 1 62.91 -39.73 -47.82
C MET A 1 62.30 -40.19 -46.51
N ALA A 2 62.16 -39.26 -45.57
CA ALA A 2 61.77 -39.55 -44.19
C ALA A 2 60.24 -39.46 -44.04
N LEU A 3 59.67 -40.51 -43.44
CA LEU A 3 58.27 -40.56 -43.02
C LEU A 3 58.06 -39.65 -41.78
N PRO A 4 56.90 -39.00 -41.64
CA PRO A 4 56.58 -38.19 -40.47
C PRO A 4 56.12 -39.06 -39.29
N PRO A 5 56.29 -38.59 -38.03
CA PRO A 5 56.00 -39.37 -36.84
C PRO A 5 54.51 -39.36 -36.45
N PHE A 6 54.15 -40.47 -35.81
CA PHE A 6 52.87 -40.84 -35.23
C PHE A 6 52.34 -39.87 -34.15
N PHE A 7 51.02 -39.67 -34.21
CA PHE A 7 50.04 -39.47 -33.13
C PHE A 7 50.57 -39.25 -31.70
N ALA A 8 50.34 -38.03 -31.19
CA ALA A 8 50.23 -37.76 -29.75
C ALA A 8 48.85 -38.21 -29.22
N PRO A 9 48.74 -38.78 -28.00
CA PRO A 9 47.46 -39.05 -27.37
C PRO A 9 46.79 -37.74 -26.92
N ALA A 10 45.54 -37.56 -27.33
CA ALA A 10 44.68 -36.46 -26.92
C ALA A 10 44.49 -36.45 -25.39
N ARG A 11 44.69 -35.27 -24.78
CA ARG A 11 44.27 -34.98 -23.41
C ARG A 11 42.75 -35.23 -23.28
N PRO A 12 42.27 -35.93 -22.25
CA PRO A 12 40.85 -35.94 -21.95
C PRO A 12 40.40 -34.51 -21.60
N GLY A 13 39.37 -34.05 -22.30
CA GLY A 13 38.78 -32.73 -22.12
C GLY A 13 38.29 -32.53 -20.68
N LEU A 14 38.58 -31.35 -20.15
CA LEU A 14 38.02 -30.85 -18.90
C LEU A 14 36.49 -30.84 -19.00
N LEU A 15 35.84 -31.59 -18.10
CA LEU A 15 34.40 -31.53 -17.88
C LEU A 15 34.02 -30.10 -17.45
N PRO A 16 32.87 -29.55 -17.91
CA PRO A 16 32.36 -28.30 -17.39
C PRO A 16 32.08 -28.43 -15.89
N PRO A 17 32.23 -27.35 -15.10
CA PRO A 17 32.07 -27.40 -13.66
C PRO A 17 30.63 -27.84 -13.32
N GLN A 18 30.53 -28.90 -12.51
CA GLN A 18 29.28 -29.34 -11.92
C GLN A 18 28.67 -28.19 -11.09
N PRO A 19 27.36 -27.94 -11.17
CA PRO A 19 26.69 -27.04 -10.23
C PRO A 19 26.82 -27.60 -8.81
N PRO A 20 26.97 -26.75 -7.79
CA PRO A 20 27.09 -27.21 -6.41
C PRO A 20 25.86 -28.04 -6.01
N PRO A 21 26.02 -29.05 -5.14
CA PRO A 21 24.89 -29.82 -4.64
C PRO A 21 23.88 -28.89 -3.92
N PRO A 22 22.57 -29.21 -3.98
CA PRO A 22 21.60 -28.47 -3.20
C PRO A 22 21.99 -28.57 -1.73
N ALA A 23 22.12 -27.41 -1.08
CA ALA A 23 22.38 -27.35 0.35
C ALA A 23 21.37 -28.24 1.08
N PRO A 24 21.80 -29.05 2.07
CA PRO A 24 20.86 -29.76 2.92
C PRO A 24 19.91 -28.70 3.50
N PHE A 25 18.62 -28.96 3.34
CA PHE A 25 17.52 -28.19 3.90
C PHE A 25 17.96 -27.60 5.23
N GLY A 26 18.10 -26.26 5.22
CA GLY A 26 18.50 -25.52 6.38
C GLY A 26 17.65 -25.96 7.55
N CYS A 27 18.32 -26.25 8.66
CA CYS A 27 17.69 -26.32 9.96
C CYS A 27 16.61 -25.24 10.05
N PRO A 28 15.43 -25.54 10.61
CA PRO A 28 14.45 -24.49 10.88
C PRO A 28 15.19 -23.35 11.60
N PRO A 29 14.98 -22.09 11.19
CA PRO A 29 15.60 -20.98 11.90
C PRO A 29 15.28 -21.16 13.39
N PRO A 30 16.24 -20.88 14.30
CA PRO A 30 15.93 -20.90 15.72
C PRO A 30 14.66 -20.06 15.91
N PRO A 31 13.72 -20.49 16.77
CA PRO A 31 12.51 -19.73 17.00
C PRO A 31 12.95 -18.29 17.28
N LEU A 32 12.42 -17.35 16.48
CA LEU A 32 12.61 -15.93 16.73
C LEU A 32 12.41 -15.73 18.23
N PRO A 33 13.28 -14.96 18.91
CA PRO A 33 13.05 -14.67 20.32
C PRO A 33 11.61 -14.20 20.41
N SER A 34 10.81 -14.96 21.18
CA SER A 34 9.40 -14.66 21.40
C SER A 34 9.29 -13.16 21.60
N PRO A 35 8.30 -12.46 20.99
CA PRO A 35 8.16 -11.04 21.18
C PRO A 35 8.25 -10.82 22.68
N ALA A 36 9.34 -10.18 23.11
CA ALA A 36 9.62 -10.02 24.51
C ALA A 36 8.32 -9.47 25.08
N PHE A 37 7.70 -10.25 25.97
CA PHE A 37 6.48 -9.83 26.63
C PHE A 37 6.71 -8.36 26.98
N PRO A 38 5.82 -7.44 26.58
CA PRO A 38 5.99 -6.06 26.98
C PRO A 38 6.27 -6.08 28.48
N PRO A 39 7.34 -5.41 28.95
CA PRO A 39 7.67 -5.42 30.36
C PRO A 39 6.37 -5.17 31.12
N PRO A 40 6.05 -5.96 32.17
CA PRO A 40 4.77 -5.84 32.84
C PRO A 40 4.54 -4.36 33.10
N LEU A 41 3.42 -3.84 32.57
CA LEU A 41 3.03 -2.44 32.69
C LEU A 41 3.43 -1.97 34.09
N PRO A 42 4.18 -0.87 34.24
CA PRO A 42 4.58 -0.41 35.56
C PRO A 42 3.33 -0.39 36.40
N GLN A 43 3.32 -1.27 37.42
CA GLN A 43 2.19 -1.45 38.29
C GLN A 43 1.75 -0.06 38.70
N ARG A 44 0.49 0.25 38.39
CA ARG A 44 -0.19 1.48 38.76
C ARG A 44 0.37 1.91 40.12
N PRO A 45 1.07 3.05 40.25
CA PRO A 45 1.65 3.42 41.52
C PRO A 45 0.50 3.40 42.52
N GLY A 46 0.60 2.47 43.48
CA GLY A 46 -0.29 2.43 44.63
C GLY A 46 -0.31 3.83 45.24
N PRO A 47 -1.42 4.22 45.87
CA PRO A 47 -1.54 5.56 46.44
C PRO A 47 -0.35 5.77 47.39
N PHE A 48 0.54 6.68 47.01
CA PHE A 48 1.70 7.08 47.80
C PHE A 48 1.27 7.33 49.26
N PRO A 49 1.82 6.60 50.26
CA PRO A 49 1.66 6.96 51.66
C PRO A 49 2.73 8.00 51.98
N GLY A 50 2.51 9.24 51.53
CA GLY A 50 3.60 10.22 51.57
C GLY A 50 3.22 11.61 51.10
N ALA A 51 2.01 12.05 51.42
CA ALA A 51 1.66 13.46 51.47
C ALA A 51 0.42 13.57 52.34
N SER A 52 0.65 13.59 53.66
CA SER A 52 -0.24 14.26 54.59
C SER A 52 -0.44 15.69 54.09
N ALA A 53 -1.46 15.90 53.25
CA ALA A 53 -2.02 17.22 53.05
C ALA A 53 -2.79 17.55 54.33
N PRO A 54 -2.34 18.50 55.17
CA PRO A 54 -3.14 18.98 56.28
C PRO A 54 -4.09 20.03 55.70
N PHE A 55 -4.96 19.64 54.78
CA PHE A 55 -5.92 20.59 54.24
C PHE A 55 -7.22 19.86 53.91
N LEU A 56 -8.19 20.12 54.79
CA LEU A 56 -9.51 19.51 54.87
C LEU A 56 -9.51 18.10 55.48
N GLN A 57 -9.04 17.98 56.72
CA GLN A 57 -9.77 17.10 57.64
C GLN A 57 -11.22 17.58 57.68
N PRO A 58 -12.23 16.70 57.56
CA PRO A 58 -13.60 17.06 57.84
C PRO A 58 -13.75 17.22 59.35
N SER A 59 -13.25 18.31 59.91
CA SER A 59 -13.53 18.74 61.28
C SER A 59 -14.92 19.39 61.33
N LEU A 60 -15.93 18.65 60.89
CA LEU A 60 -17.34 18.95 61.13
C LEU A 60 -18.02 17.71 61.71
N ALA A 61 -17.37 17.05 62.66
CA ALA A 61 -18.07 16.29 63.68
C ALA A 61 -18.45 17.26 64.82
N LEU A 62 -19.30 18.25 64.51
CA LEU A 62 -20.17 18.82 65.53
C LEU A 62 -21.17 17.72 65.88
N GLN A 63 -20.75 16.78 66.74
CA GLN A 63 -21.71 15.86 67.36
C GLN A 63 -22.76 16.71 68.08
N PRO A 64 -24.06 16.39 67.98
CA PRO A 64 -25.09 17.11 68.70
C PRO A 64 -24.98 16.75 70.18
N ARG A 65 -24.15 17.48 70.94
CA ARG A 65 -24.19 17.50 72.43
C ARG A 65 -25.41 18.25 72.98
N ALA A 66 -26.41 18.52 72.14
CA ALA A 66 -27.56 19.34 72.47
C ALA A 66 -28.45 18.80 73.61
N PRO A 67 -28.78 17.49 73.73
CA PRO A 67 -29.75 17.08 74.76
C PRO A 67 -29.16 17.09 76.18
N ALA A 68 -27.89 16.70 76.36
CA ALA A 68 -27.24 16.69 77.68
C ALA A 68 -26.83 18.10 78.16
N GLU A 69 -26.48 19.00 77.23
CA GLU A 69 -26.18 20.40 77.56
C GLU A 69 -27.44 21.23 77.80
N ALA A 70 -28.58 20.89 77.19
CA ALA A 70 -29.86 21.58 77.43
C ALA A 70 -30.40 21.33 78.84
N SER A 71 -30.29 20.10 79.37
CA SER A 71 -30.68 19.78 80.75
C SER A 71 -29.77 20.46 81.78
N ARG A 72 -28.44 20.46 81.54
CA ARG A 72 -27.48 21.21 82.39
C ARG A 72 -27.68 22.71 82.36
N ARG A 73 -28.12 23.29 81.24
CA ARG A 73 -28.45 24.72 81.15
C ARG A 73 -29.69 25.09 81.98
N ARG A 74 -30.72 24.23 82.02
CA ARG A 74 -31.93 24.44 82.85
C ARG A 74 -31.67 24.29 84.34
N GLU A 75 -30.87 23.31 84.75
CA GLU A 75 -30.48 23.13 86.16
C GLU A 75 -29.56 24.27 86.64
N ALA A 76 -28.70 24.77 85.76
CA ALA A 76 -27.84 25.90 86.07
C ALA A 76 -28.60 27.24 86.13
N GLU A 77 -29.66 27.47 85.36
CA GLU A 77 -30.48 28.70 85.45
C GLU A 77 -31.09 28.96 86.84
N ALA A 78 -31.29 27.91 87.65
CA ALA A 78 -31.75 28.02 89.04
C ALA A 78 -30.62 28.38 90.03
N ASP A 79 -29.37 28.02 89.71
CA ASP A 79 -28.16 28.32 90.47
C ASP A 79 -27.31 29.33 89.70
N GLY A 80 -27.51 30.63 89.96
CA GLY A 80 -26.86 31.72 89.20
C GLY A 80 -25.33 31.59 89.04
N ALA A 81 -24.64 30.93 89.99
CA ALA A 81 -23.21 30.63 89.90
C ALA A 81 -22.87 29.50 88.91
N ALA A 82 -23.68 28.43 88.85
CA ALA A 82 -23.51 27.34 87.89
C ALA A 82 -23.83 27.81 86.47
N TRP A 83 -24.85 28.67 86.31
CA TRP A 83 -25.16 29.30 85.02
C TRP A 83 -24.02 30.18 84.53
N ALA A 84 -23.46 31.00 85.42
CA ALA A 84 -22.32 31.85 85.10
C ALA A 84 -21.10 31.05 84.63
N LEU A 85 -20.80 29.90 85.26
CA LEU A 85 -19.69 29.04 84.86
C LEU A 85 -19.93 28.37 83.48
N LEU A 86 -21.13 27.85 83.22
CA LEU A 86 -21.46 27.26 81.93
C LEU A 86 -21.54 28.30 80.80
N HIS A 87 -22.05 29.50 81.10
CA HIS A 87 -22.03 30.63 80.18
C HIS A 87 -20.59 31.09 79.89
N ALA A 88 -19.71 31.13 80.89
CA ALA A 88 -18.29 31.39 80.70
C ALA A 88 -17.63 30.33 79.79
N GLN A 89 -17.91 29.04 80.00
CA GLN A 89 -17.38 27.96 79.13
C GLN A 89 -17.96 27.99 77.71
N ALA A 90 -19.24 28.31 77.55
CA ALA A 90 -19.86 28.43 76.24
C ALA A 90 -19.34 29.67 75.48
N THR A 91 -19.06 30.75 76.19
CA THR A 91 -18.47 31.97 75.59
C THR A 91 -17.01 31.75 75.20
N THR A 92 -16.21 31.01 75.98
CA THR A 92 -14.85 30.63 75.58
C THR A 92 -14.87 29.72 74.34
N LEU A 93 -15.71 28.68 74.32
CA LEU A 93 -15.84 27.81 73.13
C LEU A 93 -16.35 28.57 71.90
N ARG A 94 -17.27 29.52 72.09
CA ARG A 94 -17.75 30.40 71.00
C ARG A 94 -16.64 31.32 70.50
N ALA A 95 -15.79 31.83 71.40
CA ALA A 95 -14.63 32.64 71.03
C ALA A 95 -13.60 31.81 70.25
N GLU A 96 -13.28 30.60 70.70
CA GLU A 96 -12.39 29.66 70.00
C GLU A 96 -12.91 29.27 68.62
N LEU A 97 -14.23 29.01 68.49
CA LEU A 97 -14.86 28.73 67.19
C LEU A 97 -14.87 29.96 66.29
N ALA A 98 -15.17 31.14 66.83
CA ALA A 98 -15.12 32.39 66.07
C ALA A 98 -13.71 32.62 65.54
N GLU A 99 -12.67 32.46 66.37
CA GLU A 99 -11.27 32.59 65.99
C GLU A 99 -10.88 31.60 64.87
N ARG A 100 -11.31 30.33 64.96
CA ARG A 100 -11.05 29.33 63.92
C ARG A 100 -11.81 29.58 62.62
N LEU A 101 -12.97 30.22 62.68
CA LEU A 101 -13.79 30.56 61.52
C LEU A 101 -13.44 31.94 60.93
N GLN A 102 -12.72 32.80 61.66
CA GLN A 102 -12.29 34.11 61.19
C GLN A 102 -11.61 34.06 59.80
N PRO A 103 -10.64 33.16 59.53
CA PRO A 103 -10.02 33.07 58.20
C PRO A 103 -11.00 32.69 57.10
N LEU A 104 -12.03 31.90 57.40
CA LEU A 104 -13.05 31.49 56.42
C LEU A 104 -14.01 32.61 56.04
N SER A 105 -14.16 33.61 56.92
CA SER A 105 -14.96 34.82 56.67
C SER A 105 -14.18 35.89 55.88
N GLN A 106 -12.84 35.80 55.85
CA GLN A 106 -12.00 36.73 55.12
C GLN A 106 -12.10 36.52 53.61
N ALA A 107 -12.47 37.58 52.88
CA ALA A 107 -12.61 37.54 51.41
C ALA A 107 -11.29 37.14 50.71
N ALA A 108 -10.14 37.50 51.29
CA ALA A 108 -8.82 37.14 50.77
C ALA A 108 -8.58 35.62 50.78
N TYR A 109 -8.87 34.95 51.91
CA TYR A 109 -8.74 33.50 52.04
C TYR A 109 -9.68 32.75 51.09
N LEU A 110 -10.95 33.18 50.97
CA LEU A 110 -11.90 32.59 50.03
C LEU A 110 -11.45 32.79 48.57
N GLY A 111 -10.89 33.96 48.25
CA GLY A 111 -10.28 34.24 46.95
C GLY A 111 -9.11 33.31 46.64
N GLU A 112 -8.22 33.06 47.59
CA GLU A 112 -7.13 32.11 47.46
C GLU A 112 -7.61 30.66 47.31
N ALA A 113 -8.58 30.23 48.11
CA ALA A 113 -9.18 28.90 48.03
C ALA A 113 -9.82 28.67 46.65
N ARG A 114 -10.58 29.65 46.13
CA ARG A 114 -11.14 29.62 44.77
C ARG A 114 -10.05 29.54 43.70
N ARG A 115 -8.98 30.35 43.81
CA ARG A 115 -7.83 30.29 42.90
C ARG A 115 -7.14 28.92 42.94
N ARG A 116 -6.99 28.30 44.11
CA ARG A 116 -6.42 26.94 44.25
C ARG A 116 -7.30 25.89 43.57
N LEU A 117 -8.62 25.94 43.77
CA LEU A 117 -9.57 25.03 43.11
C LEU A 117 -9.58 25.21 41.58
N GLU A 118 -9.56 26.45 41.11
CA GLU A 118 -9.42 26.78 39.67
C GLU A 118 -8.13 26.19 39.09
N ARG A 119 -6.99 26.33 39.78
CA ARG A 119 -5.72 25.70 39.35
C ARG A 119 -5.84 24.17 39.25
N VAL A 120 -6.50 23.52 40.20
CA VAL A 120 -6.72 22.07 40.19
C VAL A 120 -7.64 21.67 39.03
N ARG A 121 -8.74 22.40 38.81
CA ARG A 121 -9.66 22.17 37.69
C ARG A 121 -8.97 22.30 36.36
N ARG A 122 -8.20 23.38 36.15
CA ARG A 122 -7.40 23.60 34.93
C ARG A 122 -6.32 22.54 34.75
N ARG A 123 -5.66 22.08 35.83
CA ARG A 123 -4.70 20.97 35.77
C ARG A 123 -5.37 19.67 35.34
N ARG A 124 -6.52 19.33 35.92
CA ARG A 124 -7.28 18.11 35.57
C ARG A 124 -7.77 18.14 34.13
N LEU A 125 -8.26 19.28 33.65
CA LEU A 125 -8.69 19.45 32.27
C LEU A 125 -7.53 19.22 31.30
N ARG A 126 -6.40 19.89 31.50
CA ARG A 126 -5.18 19.71 30.69
C ARG A 126 -4.69 18.26 30.66
N LEU A 127 -4.77 17.55 31.79
CA LEU A 127 -4.38 16.13 31.83
C LEU A 127 -5.35 15.24 31.06
N ARG A 128 -6.66 15.54 31.08
CA ARG A 128 -7.67 14.81 30.29
C ARG A 128 -7.52 15.09 28.80
N GLU A 129 -7.27 16.33 28.42
CA GLU A 129 -7.00 16.71 27.02
C GLU A 129 -5.77 15.97 26.49
N ARG A 130 -4.64 16.02 27.23
CA ARG A 130 -3.43 15.27 26.87
C ARG A 130 -3.62 13.76 26.81
N ALA A 131 -4.48 13.20 27.66
CA ALA A 131 -4.79 11.77 27.61
C ALA A 131 -5.55 11.41 26.33
N ARG A 132 -6.56 12.23 25.97
CA ARG A 132 -7.33 12.07 24.72
C ARG A 132 -6.46 12.26 23.47
N GLU A 133 -5.56 13.23 23.48
CA GLU A 133 -4.60 13.45 22.39
C GLU A 133 -3.74 12.19 22.19
N ARG A 134 -3.21 11.60 23.27
CA ARG A 134 -2.42 10.36 23.18
C ARG A 134 -3.23 9.16 22.73
N GLU A 135 -4.47 9.04 23.17
CA GLU A 135 -5.39 7.98 22.71
C GLU A 135 -5.67 8.14 21.22
N ALA A 136 -5.97 9.36 20.76
CA ALA A 136 -6.17 9.65 19.34
C ALA A 136 -4.91 9.42 18.49
N GLU A 137 -3.72 9.76 19.01
CA GLU A 137 -2.44 9.46 18.36
C GLU A 137 -2.24 7.94 18.21
N GLN A 138 -2.50 7.16 19.27
CA GLN A 138 -2.42 5.70 19.24
C GLN A 138 -3.43 5.08 18.28
N GLU A 139 -4.68 5.55 18.27
CA GLU A 139 -5.70 5.11 17.34
C GLU A 139 -5.31 5.43 15.90
N ALA A 140 -4.75 6.61 15.63
CA ALA A 140 -4.27 6.98 14.31
C ALA A 140 -3.05 6.16 13.88
N GLU A 141 -2.14 5.81 14.80
CA GLU A 141 -1.03 4.88 14.53
C GLU A 141 -1.54 3.46 14.25
N ALA A 142 -2.50 2.97 15.03
CA ALA A 142 -3.12 1.67 14.84
C ALA A 142 -3.89 1.59 13.52
N ALA A 143 -4.62 2.65 13.14
CA ALA A 143 -5.29 2.74 11.85
C ALA A 143 -4.29 2.69 10.69
N ARG A 144 -3.19 3.46 10.77
CA ARG A 144 -2.12 3.42 9.77
C ARG A 144 -1.44 2.05 9.70
N ALA A 145 -1.28 1.35 10.82
CA ALA A 145 -0.76 -0.01 10.84
C ALA A 145 -1.73 -0.99 10.18
N ALA A 146 -3.03 -0.90 10.49
CA ALA A 146 -4.07 -1.72 9.90
C ALA A 146 -4.21 -1.51 8.38
N GLU A 147 -4.05 -0.27 7.90
CA GLU A 147 -4.02 0.02 6.46
C GLU A 147 -2.86 -0.70 5.76
N ARG A 148 -1.66 -0.65 6.33
CA ARG A 148 -0.49 -1.38 5.80
C ARG A 148 -0.71 -2.90 5.83
N GLU A 149 -1.30 -3.43 6.89
CA GLU A 149 -1.63 -4.85 6.98
C GLU A 149 -2.65 -5.25 5.91
N GLN A 150 -3.69 -4.44 5.70
CA GLN A 150 -4.66 -4.65 4.62
C GLN A 150 -4.01 -4.61 3.23
N GLU A 151 -3.05 -3.70 2.99
CA GLU A 151 -2.28 -3.67 1.75
C GLU A 151 -1.46 -4.94 1.55
N ILE A 152 -0.80 -5.42 2.61
CA ILE A 152 -0.05 -6.68 2.59
C ILE A 152 -0.98 -7.85 2.29
N ASP A 153 -2.15 -7.92 2.91
CA ASP A 153 -3.10 -9.01 2.69
C ASP A 153 -3.70 -8.97 1.29
N ARG A 154 -4.05 -7.77 0.78
CA ARG A 154 -4.45 -7.60 -0.62
C ARG A 154 -3.36 -8.08 -1.58
N TRP A 155 -2.10 -7.78 -1.29
CA TRP A 155 -0.97 -8.24 -2.09
C TRP A 155 -0.81 -9.77 -2.02
N ARG A 156 -0.90 -10.37 -0.83
CA ARG A 156 -0.86 -11.83 -0.64
C ARG A 156 -1.97 -12.53 -1.43
N VAL A 157 -3.20 -12.02 -1.36
CA VAL A 157 -4.33 -12.55 -2.13
C VAL A 157 -4.05 -12.48 -3.62
N LYS A 158 -3.54 -11.35 -4.13
CA LYS A 158 -3.12 -11.22 -5.53
C LYS A 158 -2.05 -12.25 -5.92
N CYS A 159 -1.03 -12.43 -5.08
CA CYS A 159 0.02 -13.42 -5.35
C CYS A 159 -0.52 -14.85 -5.38
N VAL A 160 -1.41 -15.22 -4.45
CA VAL A 160 -2.05 -16.53 -4.43
C VAL A 160 -2.89 -16.72 -5.69
N GLN A 161 -3.70 -15.73 -6.06
CA GLN A 161 -4.49 -15.76 -7.28
C GLN A 161 -3.62 -15.96 -8.53
N GLU A 162 -2.52 -15.22 -8.67
CA GLU A 162 -1.59 -15.37 -9.79
C GLU A 162 -0.99 -16.79 -9.87
N VAL A 163 -0.67 -17.40 -8.73
CA VAL A 163 -0.15 -18.78 -8.68
C VAL A 163 -1.24 -19.79 -9.04
N GLU A 164 -2.46 -19.61 -8.52
CA GLU A 164 -3.61 -20.46 -8.85
C GLU A 164 -3.98 -20.37 -10.33
N GLU A 165 -3.97 -19.17 -10.91
CA GLU A 165 -4.21 -18.96 -12.34
C GLU A 165 -3.18 -19.70 -13.19
N LYS A 166 -1.89 -19.55 -12.89
CA LYS A 166 -0.82 -20.30 -13.56
C LYS A 166 -1.00 -21.81 -13.42
N LYS A 167 -1.45 -22.28 -12.26
CA LYS A 167 -1.73 -23.71 -12.04
C LYS A 167 -2.90 -24.18 -12.90
N ARG A 168 -4.00 -23.42 -12.95
CA ARG A 168 -5.15 -23.72 -13.80
C ARG A 168 -4.76 -23.72 -15.29
N GLU A 169 -3.96 -22.78 -15.73
CA GLU A 169 -3.42 -22.73 -17.10
C GLU A 169 -2.57 -23.98 -17.43
N GLN A 170 -1.72 -24.42 -16.49
CA GLN A 170 -0.93 -25.65 -16.66
C GLN A 170 -1.82 -26.91 -16.71
N GLU A 171 -2.85 -26.97 -15.88
CA GLU A 171 -3.82 -28.08 -15.90
C GLU A 171 -4.59 -28.14 -17.22
N LEU A 172 -5.00 -26.99 -17.78
CA LEU A 172 -5.63 -26.91 -19.09
C LEU A 172 -4.67 -27.35 -20.21
N LYS A 173 -3.41 -26.90 -20.17
CA LYS A 173 -2.36 -27.33 -21.12
C LYS A 173 -2.14 -28.85 -21.04
N ALA A 174 -2.03 -29.40 -19.83
CA ALA A 174 -1.87 -30.84 -19.63
C ALA A 174 -3.09 -31.64 -20.12
N ALA A 175 -4.32 -31.13 -19.92
CA ALA A 175 -5.53 -31.76 -20.43
C ALA A 175 -5.55 -31.78 -21.97
N ALA A 176 -5.17 -30.67 -22.61
CA ALA A 176 -5.06 -30.59 -24.07
C ALA A 176 -4.01 -31.56 -24.64
N ASP A 177 -2.83 -31.64 -23.99
CA ASP A 177 -1.79 -32.61 -24.34
C ASP A 177 -2.26 -34.06 -24.14
N GLY A 178 -3.07 -34.31 -23.10
CA GLY A 178 -3.73 -35.58 -22.86
C GLY A 178 -4.57 -36.01 -24.06
N VAL A 179 -5.48 -35.16 -24.53
CA VAL A 179 -6.34 -35.42 -25.71
C VAL A 179 -5.50 -35.64 -26.96
N LEU A 180 -4.48 -34.82 -27.22
CA LEU A 180 -3.56 -35.02 -28.36
C LEU A 180 -2.83 -36.36 -28.28
N SER A 181 -2.39 -36.76 -27.09
CA SER A 181 -1.71 -38.05 -26.89
C SER A 181 -2.65 -39.23 -27.19
N GLU A 182 -3.93 -39.12 -26.88
CA GLU A 182 -4.94 -40.14 -27.21
C GLU A 182 -5.16 -40.25 -28.71
N VAL A 183 -5.26 -39.13 -29.43
CA VAL A 183 -5.37 -39.13 -30.90
C VAL A 183 -4.13 -39.77 -31.52
N ARG A 184 -2.93 -39.44 -31.03
CA ARG A 184 -1.67 -40.08 -31.49
C ARG A 184 -1.63 -41.58 -31.22
N LYS A 185 -2.16 -42.04 -30.07
CA LYS A 185 -2.30 -43.49 -29.79
C LYS A 185 -3.26 -44.15 -30.79
N LYS A 186 -4.42 -43.54 -31.06
CA LYS A 186 -5.37 -44.04 -32.08
C LYS A 186 -4.72 -44.14 -33.46
N GLN A 187 -3.94 -43.14 -33.88
CA GLN A 187 -3.17 -43.18 -35.13
C GLN A 187 -2.07 -44.26 -35.12
N ALA A 188 -1.41 -44.49 -34.00
CA ALA A 188 -0.43 -45.57 -33.89
C ALA A 188 -1.09 -46.94 -34.03
N ASP A 189 -2.28 -47.12 -33.45
CA ASP A 189 -3.04 -48.35 -33.57
C ASP A 189 -3.56 -48.61 -34.99
N THR A 190 -4.01 -47.57 -35.73
CA THR A 190 -4.35 -47.75 -37.15
C THR A 190 -3.15 -48.19 -37.98
N LYS A 191 -1.95 -47.61 -37.72
CA LYS A 191 -0.70 -48.05 -38.37
C LYS A 191 -0.38 -49.51 -38.05
N ARG A 192 -0.50 -49.92 -36.78
CA ARG A 192 -0.34 -51.34 -36.38
C ARG A 192 -1.31 -52.26 -37.12
N MET A 193 -2.57 -51.86 -37.29
CA MET A 193 -3.56 -52.64 -38.04
C MET A 193 -3.14 -52.78 -39.52
N VAL A 194 -2.60 -51.73 -40.15
CA VAL A 194 -2.05 -51.82 -41.51
C VAL A 194 -0.91 -52.83 -41.58
N ASP A 195 0.00 -52.82 -40.60
CA ASP A 195 1.14 -53.73 -40.57
C ASP A 195 0.71 -55.19 -40.36
N ILE A 196 -0.32 -55.45 -39.55
CA ILE A 196 -0.94 -56.78 -39.41
C ILE A 196 -1.52 -57.25 -40.76
N LEU A 197 -2.26 -56.40 -41.48
CA LEU A 197 -2.80 -56.77 -42.80
C LEU A 197 -1.68 -57.09 -43.80
N ARG A 198 -0.56 -56.36 -43.77
CA ARG A 198 0.63 -56.65 -44.59
C ARG A 198 1.26 -57.99 -44.22
N ALA A 199 1.36 -58.30 -42.93
CA ALA A 199 1.89 -59.59 -42.46
C ALA A 199 0.98 -60.77 -42.88
N LEU A 200 -0.35 -60.60 -42.79
CA LEU A 200 -1.32 -61.60 -43.23
C LEU A 200 -1.25 -61.86 -44.74
N GLU A 201 -1.11 -60.81 -45.55
CA GLU A 201 -0.93 -60.94 -47.00
C GLU A 201 0.35 -61.73 -47.32
N LYS A 202 1.47 -61.40 -46.67
CA LYS A 202 2.74 -62.14 -46.83
C LYS A 202 2.60 -63.61 -46.42
N LEU A 203 1.98 -63.88 -45.27
CA LEU A 203 1.75 -65.24 -44.78
C LEU A 203 0.89 -66.05 -45.76
N ARG A 204 -0.14 -65.43 -46.34
CA ARG A 204 -0.97 -66.07 -47.37
C ARG A 204 -0.15 -66.40 -48.62
N LYS A 205 0.67 -65.47 -49.12
CA LYS A 205 1.57 -65.71 -50.28
C LYS A 205 2.52 -66.89 -50.05
N LEU A 206 3.19 -66.92 -48.90
CA LEU A 206 4.08 -68.02 -48.52
C LEU A 206 3.34 -69.36 -48.44
N ARG A 207 2.12 -69.38 -47.89
CA ARG A 207 1.30 -70.60 -47.85
C ARG A 207 0.89 -71.08 -49.25
N LYS A 208 0.56 -70.17 -50.17
CA LYS A 208 0.27 -70.50 -51.58
C LYS A 208 1.49 -71.09 -52.27
N GLU A 209 2.65 -70.46 -52.14
CA GLU A 209 3.92 -70.94 -52.71
C GLU A 209 4.31 -72.31 -52.16
N ALA A 210 4.15 -72.53 -50.85
CA ALA A 210 4.42 -73.81 -50.21
C ALA A 210 3.46 -74.92 -50.68
N ALA A 211 2.19 -74.60 -50.92
CA ALA A 211 1.20 -75.53 -51.45
C ALA A 211 1.48 -75.87 -52.92
N ALA A 212 1.83 -74.87 -53.73
CA ALA A 212 2.21 -75.04 -55.13
C ALA A 212 3.45 -75.96 -55.28
N ARG A 213 4.45 -75.82 -54.40
CA ARG A 213 5.61 -76.74 -54.34
C ARG A 213 5.23 -78.19 -54.03
N LYS A 214 4.10 -78.42 -53.35
CA LYS A 214 3.55 -79.75 -53.05
C LYS A 214 2.57 -80.24 -54.14
N GLY A 215 2.41 -79.49 -55.24
CA GLY A 215 1.47 -79.83 -56.32
C GLY A 215 0.00 -79.56 -56.01
N VAL A 216 -0.31 -78.90 -54.89
CA VAL A 216 -1.69 -78.58 -54.48
C VAL A 216 -1.92 -77.08 -54.65
N CYS A 217 -2.79 -76.70 -55.58
CA CYS A 217 -3.20 -75.31 -55.78
C CYS A 217 -4.52 -75.04 -55.05
N PRO A 218 -4.56 -74.08 -54.11
CA PRO A 218 -5.82 -73.59 -53.56
C PRO A 218 -6.77 -73.08 -54.67
N PRO A 219 -8.09 -73.22 -54.52
CA PRO A 219 -9.05 -72.73 -55.51
C PRO A 219 -9.02 -71.21 -55.62
N ALA A 220 -9.10 -70.69 -56.86
CA ALA A 220 -9.01 -69.25 -57.16
C ALA A 220 -10.08 -68.41 -56.43
N SER A 221 -11.27 -68.94 -56.20
CA SER A 221 -12.35 -68.28 -55.46
C SER A 221 -11.99 -67.97 -53.99
N ALA A 222 -11.20 -68.83 -53.34
CA ALA A 222 -10.73 -68.60 -51.97
C ALA A 222 -9.70 -67.46 -51.89
N ASP A 223 -9.02 -67.17 -53.01
CA ASP A 223 -8.06 -66.09 -53.10
C ASP A 223 -8.73 -64.76 -53.39
N GLU A 224 -9.71 -64.75 -54.30
CA GLU A 224 -10.54 -63.57 -54.57
C GLU A 224 -11.30 -63.10 -53.34
N THR A 225 -11.87 -64.03 -52.57
CA THR A 225 -12.56 -63.70 -51.30
C THR A 225 -11.59 -63.12 -50.25
N PHE A 226 -10.40 -63.70 -50.09
CA PHE A 226 -9.38 -63.17 -49.18
C PHE A 226 -8.92 -61.76 -49.59
N GLU A 227 -8.62 -61.55 -50.87
CA GLU A 227 -8.24 -60.24 -51.40
C GLU A 227 -9.37 -59.22 -51.26
N HIS A 228 -10.62 -59.61 -51.51
CA HIS A 228 -11.78 -58.74 -51.31
C HIS A 228 -11.92 -58.30 -49.84
N HIS A 229 -11.77 -59.22 -48.88
CA HIS A 229 -11.80 -58.91 -47.46
C HIS A 229 -10.63 -58.01 -47.05
N LEU A 230 -9.40 -58.27 -47.51
CA LEU A 230 -8.24 -57.41 -47.28
C LEU A 230 -8.45 -55.99 -47.83
N GLN A 231 -8.96 -55.87 -49.05
CA GLN A 231 -9.25 -54.57 -49.67
C GLN A 231 -10.32 -53.80 -48.91
N ARG A 232 -11.38 -54.48 -48.44
CA ARG A 232 -12.42 -53.86 -47.61
C ARG A 232 -11.84 -53.34 -46.29
N LEU A 233 -11.01 -54.13 -45.61
CA LEU A 233 -10.33 -53.72 -44.37
C LEU A 233 -9.36 -52.57 -44.58
N ARG A 234 -8.56 -52.59 -45.67
CA ARG A 234 -7.67 -51.48 -46.04
C ARG A 234 -8.45 -50.19 -46.27
N LYS A 235 -9.58 -50.24 -46.98
CA LYS A 235 -10.45 -49.07 -47.19
C LYS A 235 -10.97 -48.51 -45.86
N LEU A 236 -11.38 -49.39 -44.93
CA LEU A 236 -11.85 -48.97 -43.60
C LEU A 236 -10.75 -48.32 -42.77
N ILE A 237 -9.55 -48.93 -42.72
CA ILE A 237 -8.41 -48.38 -41.97
C ILE A 237 -7.95 -47.06 -42.58
N LYS A 238 -7.93 -46.94 -43.91
CA LYS A 238 -7.59 -45.70 -44.61
C LYS A 238 -8.53 -44.55 -44.19
N LYS A 239 -9.85 -44.79 -44.23
CA LYS A 239 -10.86 -43.82 -43.76
C LYS A 239 -10.64 -43.42 -42.30
N ARG A 240 -10.33 -44.37 -41.42
CA ARG A 240 -10.04 -44.07 -39.99
C ARG A 240 -8.74 -43.27 -39.82
N SER A 241 -7.70 -43.54 -40.61
CA SER A 241 -6.45 -42.78 -40.59
C SER A 241 -6.70 -41.31 -40.97
N GLU A 242 -7.44 -41.08 -42.05
CA GLU A 242 -7.77 -39.73 -42.52
C GLU A 242 -8.55 -38.92 -41.47
N LEU A 243 -9.49 -39.57 -40.77
CA LEU A 243 -10.24 -38.94 -39.68
C LEU A 243 -9.35 -38.54 -38.50
N TYR A 244 -8.50 -39.44 -38.00
CA TYR A 244 -7.61 -39.13 -36.88
C TYR A 244 -6.51 -38.12 -37.26
N GLU A 245 -6.08 -38.09 -38.52
CA GLU A 245 -5.17 -37.07 -39.04
C GLU A 245 -5.85 -35.71 -39.18
N ALA A 246 -7.13 -35.66 -39.53
CA ALA A 246 -7.91 -34.42 -39.53
C ALA A 246 -8.17 -33.90 -38.11
N GLU A 247 -8.52 -34.80 -37.18
CA GLU A 247 -8.73 -34.49 -35.76
C GLU A 247 -7.46 -33.92 -35.12
N GLU A 248 -6.29 -34.55 -35.32
CA GLU A 248 -5.03 -34.03 -34.80
C GLU A 248 -4.67 -32.66 -35.40
N ARG A 249 -4.88 -32.47 -36.71
CA ARG A 249 -4.64 -31.17 -37.37
C ARG A 249 -5.55 -30.08 -36.82
N ALA A 250 -6.82 -30.36 -36.61
CA ALA A 250 -7.77 -29.42 -36.04
C ALA A 250 -7.37 -29.01 -34.60
N LEU A 251 -7.05 -29.99 -33.75
CA LEU A 251 -6.60 -29.74 -32.38
C LEU A 251 -5.30 -28.92 -32.33
N ARG A 252 -4.37 -29.18 -33.25
CA ARG A 252 -3.10 -28.45 -33.33
C ARG A 252 -3.31 -26.98 -33.72
N VAL A 253 -4.15 -26.70 -34.70
CA VAL A 253 -4.49 -25.32 -35.11
C VAL A 253 -5.18 -24.56 -33.97
N MET A 254 -6.08 -25.23 -33.23
CA MET A 254 -6.72 -24.61 -32.06
C MET A 254 -5.69 -24.26 -30.97
N LEU A 255 -4.75 -25.16 -30.68
CA LEU A 255 -3.72 -24.93 -29.67
C LEU A 255 -2.71 -23.85 -30.10
N GLU A 256 -2.34 -23.81 -31.38
CA GLU A 256 -1.48 -22.76 -31.96
C GLU A 256 -2.15 -21.39 -31.92
N GLY A 257 -3.46 -21.31 -32.24
CA GLY A 257 -4.23 -20.07 -32.15
C GLY A 257 -4.36 -19.54 -30.72
N GLU A 258 -4.54 -20.42 -29.73
CA GLU A 258 -4.57 -20.04 -28.32
C GLU A 258 -3.20 -19.53 -27.83
N GLN A 259 -2.11 -20.18 -28.22
CA GLN A 259 -0.75 -19.73 -27.90
C GLN A 259 -0.40 -18.39 -28.57
N GLU A 260 -0.87 -18.15 -29.79
CA GLU A 260 -0.65 -16.88 -30.50
C GLU A 260 -1.41 -15.73 -29.83
N GLU A 261 -2.66 -15.98 -29.40
CA GLU A 261 -3.44 -15.06 -28.57
C GLU A 261 -2.76 -14.77 -27.23
N GLU A 262 -2.23 -15.80 -26.54
CA GLU A 262 -1.49 -15.65 -25.27
C GLU A 262 -0.26 -14.74 -25.47
N ARG A 263 0.55 -14.99 -26.51
CA ARG A 263 1.71 -14.16 -26.86
C ARG A 263 1.33 -12.71 -27.16
N LYS A 264 0.24 -12.49 -27.90
CA LYS A 264 -0.26 -11.14 -28.22
C LYS A 264 -0.69 -10.40 -26.95
N ARG A 265 -1.37 -11.07 -26.02
CA ARG A 265 -1.77 -10.50 -24.72
C ARG A 265 -0.56 -10.18 -23.85
N GLU A 266 0.47 -11.03 -23.84
CA GLU A 266 1.72 -10.74 -23.12
C GLU A 266 2.46 -9.54 -23.69
N LEU A 267 2.56 -9.43 -25.02
CA LEU A 267 3.13 -8.27 -25.70
C LEU A 267 2.36 -7.00 -25.38
N GLU A 268 1.03 -7.03 -25.39
CA GLU A 268 0.19 -5.89 -25.02
C GLU A 268 0.41 -5.49 -23.55
N LYS A 269 0.46 -6.46 -22.63
CA LYS A 269 0.78 -6.22 -21.21
C LYS A 269 2.17 -5.59 -21.06
N LYS A 270 3.19 -6.05 -21.82
CA LYS A 270 4.54 -5.47 -21.82
C LYS A 270 4.51 -4.03 -22.34
N GLN A 271 3.86 -3.77 -23.47
CA GLN A 271 3.71 -2.42 -24.01
C GLN A 271 2.97 -1.49 -23.05
N ARG A 272 1.93 -1.96 -22.36
CA ARG A 272 1.24 -1.17 -21.32
C ARG A 272 2.18 -0.81 -20.17
N LYS A 273 2.94 -1.78 -19.66
CA LYS A 273 3.95 -1.54 -18.61
C LYS A 273 5.05 -0.59 -19.07
N GLU A 274 5.50 -0.69 -20.31
CA GLU A 274 6.48 0.23 -20.89
C GLU A 274 5.91 1.64 -21.04
N LYS A 275 4.67 1.78 -21.53
CA LYS A 275 3.96 3.07 -21.59
C LYS A 275 3.80 3.69 -20.21
N GLU A 276 3.44 2.90 -19.20
CA GLU A 276 3.32 3.36 -17.82
C GLU A 276 4.67 3.81 -17.26
N LYS A 277 5.74 3.04 -17.47
CA LYS A 277 7.11 3.44 -17.10
C LYS A 277 7.53 4.72 -17.80
N PHE A 278 7.25 4.85 -19.09
CA PHE A 278 7.54 6.06 -19.85
C PHE A 278 6.77 7.27 -19.30
N LEU A 279 5.50 7.10 -18.94
CA LEU A 279 4.69 8.15 -18.31
C LEU A 279 5.25 8.53 -16.93
N LEU A 280 5.67 7.57 -16.12
CA LEU A 280 6.30 7.84 -14.83
C LEU A 280 7.63 8.58 -15.00
N GLN A 281 8.48 8.14 -15.93
CA GLN A 281 9.73 8.82 -16.27
C GLN A 281 9.47 10.24 -16.77
N LYS A 282 8.44 10.43 -17.59
CA LYS A 282 8.03 11.75 -18.07
C LYS A 282 7.64 12.66 -16.90
N ARG A 283 6.81 12.16 -15.97
CA ARG A 283 6.43 12.89 -14.75
C ARG A 283 7.64 13.21 -13.88
N GLU A 284 8.56 12.28 -13.73
CA GLU A 284 9.80 12.48 -12.96
C GLU A 284 10.69 13.55 -13.61
N ILE A 285 10.81 13.55 -14.94
CA ILE A 285 11.53 14.59 -15.69
C ILE A 285 10.81 15.94 -15.56
N GLU A 286 9.50 15.97 -15.73
CA GLU A 286 8.68 17.19 -15.56
C GLU A 286 8.85 17.78 -14.15
N SER A 287 8.80 16.93 -13.11
CA SER A 287 9.06 17.33 -11.71
C SER A 287 10.48 17.86 -11.52
N LYS A 288 11.52 17.21 -12.05
CA LYS A 288 12.91 17.70 -11.95
C LYS A 288 13.16 19.00 -12.70
N LEU A 289 12.47 19.24 -13.83
CA LEU A 289 12.64 20.44 -14.65
C LEU A 289 11.83 21.63 -14.12
N PHE A 290 10.62 21.40 -13.62
CA PHE A 290 9.65 22.44 -13.29
C PHE A 290 9.27 22.49 -11.80
N GLY A 291 9.79 21.58 -10.98
CA GLY A 291 9.42 21.41 -9.58
C GLY A 291 8.16 20.54 -9.41
N ASP A 292 7.96 20.03 -8.20
CA ASP A 292 6.75 19.28 -7.87
C ASP A 292 5.53 20.21 -7.80
N PRO A 293 4.47 19.95 -8.58
CA PRO A 293 3.30 20.82 -8.63
C PRO A 293 2.56 20.89 -7.28
N ASP A 294 2.72 19.87 -6.43
CA ASP A 294 2.07 19.74 -5.13
C ASP A 294 2.88 20.36 -3.97
N GLU A 295 4.21 20.39 -4.08
CA GLU A 295 5.08 20.95 -3.02
C GLU A 295 5.37 22.44 -3.22
N PHE A 296 5.32 22.93 -4.46
CA PHE A 296 5.68 24.31 -4.78
C PHE A 296 4.67 24.90 -5.78
N PRO A 297 3.60 25.57 -5.31
CA PRO A 297 2.78 26.36 -6.20
C PRO A 297 3.62 27.58 -6.63
N LEU A 298 4.45 27.42 -7.67
CA LEU A 298 5.12 28.52 -8.38
C LEU A 298 4.11 29.60 -8.81
N ALA A 299 2.84 29.19 -8.98
CA ALA A 299 1.70 30.08 -9.12
C ALA A 299 1.63 31.15 -8.02
N HIS A 300 2.00 30.84 -6.78
CA HIS A 300 1.92 31.74 -5.63
C HIS A 300 3.08 32.76 -5.59
N LEU A 301 4.30 32.36 -5.99
CA LEU A 301 5.45 33.28 -6.09
C LEU A 301 5.29 34.28 -7.24
N LEU A 302 4.70 33.85 -8.35
CA LEU A 302 4.37 34.72 -9.48
C LEU A 302 3.04 35.47 -9.28
N GLN A 303 2.29 35.14 -8.23
CA GLN A 303 0.97 35.74 -7.96
C GLN A 303 1.02 37.26 -7.77
N PRO A 304 2.00 37.85 -7.06
CA PRO A 304 2.11 39.31 -6.96
C PRO A 304 2.33 39.97 -8.32
N PHE A 305 3.15 39.37 -9.18
CA PHE A 305 3.39 39.87 -10.54
C PHE A 305 2.15 39.74 -11.41
N ARG A 306 1.48 38.58 -11.35
CA ARG A 306 0.24 38.35 -12.08
C ARG A 306 -0.87 39.30 -11.63
N GLN A 307 -1.01 39.53 -10.32
CA GLN A 307 -1.96 40.48 -9.75
C GLN A 307 -1.64 41.92 -10.20
N TYR A 308 -0.35 42.30 -10.25
CA TYR A 308 0.06 43.61 -10.74
C TYR A 308 -0.31 43.83 -12.22
N TYR A 309 -0.05 42.86 -13.11
CA TYR A 309 -0.40 43.02 -14.53
C TYR A 309 -1.90 42.86 -14.83
N LEU A 310 -2.63 42.08 -14.04
CA LEU A 310 -4.08 41.86 -14.20
C LEU A 310 -4.95 42.74 -13.31
N GLN A 311 -4.38 43.71 -12.58
CA GLN A 311 -5.12 44.56 -11.64
C GLN A 311 -6.30 45.31 -12.29
N ALA A 312 -6.17 45.65 -13.57
CA ALA A 312 -7.21 46.33 -14.34
C ALA A 312 -8.46 45.45 -14.57
N GLU A 313 -8.31 44.13 -14.63
CA GLU A 313 -9.42 43.19 -14.79
C GLU A 313 -10.21 43.01 -13.49
N HIS A 314 -9.57 43.25 -12.35
CA HIS A 314 -10.11 42.94 -11.02
C HIS A 314 -10.50 44.19 -10.21
N SER A 315 -10.08 45.38 -10.64
CA SER A 315 -10.31 46.65 -9.94
C SER A 315 -10.57 47.79 -10.92
N LEU A 316 -11.80 48.30 -10.92
CA LEU A 316 -12.19 49.47 -11.71
C LEU A 316 -11.33 50.72 -11.39
N PRO A 317 -11.02 51.05 -10.11
CA PRO A 317 -10.09 52.11 -9.80
C PRO A 317 -8.70 51.92 -10.42
N ALA A 318 -8.18 50.68 -10.41
CA ALA A 318 -6.88 50.38 -11.02
C ALA A 318 -6.93 50.55 -12.55
N LEU A 319 -8.01 50.13 -13.20
CA LEU A 319 -8.23 50.36 -14.63
C LEU A 319 -8.27 51.86 -14.95
N ILE A 320 -9.03 52.65 -14.18
CA ILE A 320 -9.12 54.11 -14.35
C ILE A 320 -7.75 54.77 -14.16
N GLN A 321 -7.00 54.35 -13.14
CA GLN A 321 -5.65 54.88 -12.87
C GLN A 321 -4.68 54.53 -14.01
N ILE A 322 -4.63 53.27 -14.43
CA ILE A 322 -3.81 52.84 -15.57
C ILE A 322 -4.19 53.66 -16.80
N ARG A 323 -5.48 53.84 -17.06
CA ARG A 323 -5.94 54.62 -18.21
C ARG A 323 -5.53 56.10 -18.10
N HIS A 324 -5.69 56.71 -16.94
CA HIS A 324 -5.25 58.07 -16.66
C HIS A 324 -3.72 58.22 -16.86
N ASP A 325 -2.94 57.24 -16.39
CA ASP A 325 -1.48 57.20 -16.54
C ASP A 325 -1.04 57.01 -17.99
N TRP A 326 -1.90 56.44 -18.86
CA TRP A 326 -1.67 56.42 -20.30
C TRP A 326 -2.16 57.70 -20.98
N ASP A 327 -3.31 58.22 -20.57
CA ASP A 327 -3.94 59.39 -21.17
C ASP A 327 -3.11 60.66 -20.94
N GLN A 328 -2.34 60.75 -19.85
CA GLN A 328 -1.39 61.86 -19.63
C GLN A 328 -0.40 62.04 -20.79
N TYR A 329 -0.14 60.99 -21.57
CA TYR A 329 0.76 60.99 -22.72
C TYR A 329 0.10 61.32 -24.06
N LEU A 330 -1.23 61.39 -24.08
CA LEU A 330 -2.03 61.71 -25.27
C LEU A 330 -2.47 63.18 -25.30
N VAL A 331 -2.26 63.93 -24.21
CA VAL A 331 -2.66 65.33 -24.07
C VAL A 331 -1.54 66.26 -24.60
N PRO A 332 -1.88 67.37 -25.29
CA PRO A 332 -0.89 68.35 -25.75
C PRO A 332 0.03 68.86 -24.63
N ALA A 333 1.27 69.22 -24.99
CA ALA A 333 2.33 69.60 -24.05
C ALA A 333 1.98 70.81 -23.15
N ASP A 334 0.97 71.60 -23.51
CA ASP A 334 0.52 72.78 -22.79
C ASP A 334 -0.44 72.47 -21.62
N HIS A 335 -0.82 71.19 -21.43
CA HIS A 335 -1.74 70.79 -20.37
C HIS A 335 -0.99 70.54 -19.05
N PRO A 336 -1.46 71.10 -17.91
CA PRO A 336 -0.73 71.06 -16.64
C PRO A 336 -0.60 69.65 -16.02
N LYS A 337 -1.37 68.67 -16.51
CA LYS A 337 -1.28 67.26 -16.10
C LYS A 337 -0.79 66.33 -17.22
N GLY A 338 -0.35 66.88 -18.36
CA GLY A 338 0.17 66.11 -19.48
C GLY A 338 1.67 65.85 -19.31
N SER A 339 2.13 64.67 -19.68
CA SER A 339 3.55 64.35 -19.85
C SER A 339 3.73 63.99 -21.32
N SER A 340 4.60 64.66 -22.08
CA SER A 340 4.77 64.32 -23.50
C SER A 340 5.60 63.04 -23.65
N VAL A 341 5.22 62.17 -24.59
CA VAL A 341 6.09 61.06 -24.98
C VAL A 341 7.36 61.64 -25.61
N PRO A 342 8.57 61.27 -25.14
CA PRO A 342 9.81 61.76 -25.74
C PRO A 342 9.87 61.40 -27.23
N GLN A 343 10.11 62.39 -28.09
CA GLN A 343 10.23 62.18 -29.55
C GLN A 343 11.58 61.57 -29.97
N GLY A 344 12.45 61.22 -29.02
CA GLY A 344 13.80 60.71 -29.27
C GLY A 344 14.16 59.51 -28.39
N TRP A 345 15.40 59.02 -28.53
CA TRP A 345 15.92 57.91 -27.74
C TRP A 345 15.91 58.26 -26.25
N VAL A 346 15.18 57.47 -25.46
CA VAL A 346 15.20 57.57 -24.01
C VAL A 346 16.46 56.86 -23.51
N LEU A 347 17.45 57.65 -23.09
CA LEU A 347 18.63 57.11 -22.42
C LEU A 347 18.26 56.74 -20.98
N PRO A 348 18.57 55.52 -20.52
CA PRO A 348 18.30 55.15 -19.13
C PRO A 348 19.09 56.07 -18.18
N PRO A 349 18.54 56.40 -17.00
CA PRO A 349 19.27 57.16 -15.99
C PRO A 349 20.52 56.38 -15.55
N LEU A 350 21.50 57.10 -14.98
CA LEU A 350 22.68 56.45 -14.43
C LEU A 350 22.26 55.37 -13.42
N PRO A 351 22.95 54.21 -13.43
CA PRO A 351 22.60 53.09 -12.56
C PRO A 351 22.59 53.55 -11.10
N SER A 352 21.47 53.30 -10.44
CA SER A 352 21.21 53.80 -9.08
C SER A 352 22.05 53.09 -8.01
N ASN A 353 22.59 51.91 -8.31
CA ASN A 353 23.44 51.12 -7.43
C ASN A 353 24.51 50.35 -8.24
N ASP A 354 25.62 50.00 -7.59
CA ASP A 354 26.76 49.31 -8.23
C ASP A 354 26.39 47.97 -8.88
N ILE A 355 25.42 47.25 -8.30
CA ILE A 355 24.88 46.00 -8.88
C ILE A 355 24.22 46.27 -10.24
N TRP A 356 23.41 47.32 -10.34
CA TRP A 356 22.80 47.72 -11.60
C TRP A 356 23.84 48.25 -12.59
N ALA A 357 24.86 48.96 -12.10
CA ALA A 357 25.98 49.43 -12.92
C ALA A 357 26.76 48.27 -13.56
N SER A 358 26.79 47.10 -12.93
CA SER A 358 27.43 45.91 -13.50
C SER A 358 26.66 45.32 -14.68
N ALA A 359 25.32 45.43 -14.71
CA ALA A 359 24.47 44.88 -15.77
C ALA A 359 24.32 45.83 -16.97
N VAL A 360 24.42 47.15 -16.77
CA VAL A 360 24.31 48.18 -17.82
C VAL A 360 25.64 48.38 -18.57
N LYS A 361 26.76 47.90 -18.03
CA LYS A 361 28.05 47.83 -18.75
C LYS A 361 28.04 46.66 -19.73
N LEU A 362 27.29 46.80 -20.81
CA LEU A 362 27.45 46.03 -22.03
C LEU A 362 27.87 47.00 -23.13
N GLN A 363 29.04 46.72 -23.72
CA GLN A 363 29.56 47.41 -24.91
C GLN A 363 28.67 47.17 -26.12
#